data_AF-A0A611DT06-F1
#
_entry.id   AF-A0A611DT06-F1
#
_cell.length_a   1.000
_cell.length_b   1.000
_cell.length_c   1.000
_cell.angle_alpha   90.00
_cell.angle_beta   90.00
_cell.angle_gamma   90.00
#
_symmetry.space_group_name_H-M   'P 1'
#
loop_
_entity.id
_entity.type
_entity.pdbx_description
1 polymer ?
#
loop_
_entity_poly.entity_id
_entity_poly.type
_entity_poly.pdbx_seq_one_letter_code
_entity_poly.pdbx_strand_id
1 'polypeptide(L)'
;PVGWCDPLGLKCGGVNRRQALNEAKDLAGIPRSQQPNRQWTVGNNPMRRGQTNYKYSEDLGSHGRYYEYTDARGHKRVIVEHTADPRAPGPHTHAGQPKPGADPRTYDFKNDRYQKINNPSTNDHHIYYDY
;
A
#
# COMPACT_ATOMS: atom_id res chain seq x y z
N PRO A 1 -27.95 -21.94 4.24
CA PRO A 1 -26.61 -22.52 4.48
C PRO A 1 -25.70 -21.49 5.17
N VAL A 2 -25.34 -21.74 6.43
CA VAL A 2 -24.35 -20.93 7.16
C VAL A 2 -22.95 -21.32 6.68
N GLY A 3 -22.31 -20.45 5.90
CA GLY A 3 -20.94 -20.66 5.43
C GLY A 3 -19.97 -20.69 6.60
N TRP A 4 -19.14 -21.72 6.67
CA TRP A 4 -18.10 -21.85 7.69
C TRP A 4 -17.00 -20.82 7.41
N CYS A 5 -16.80 -19.87 8.33
CA CYS A 5 -15.75 -18.87 8.23
C CYS A 5 -14.51 -19.36 8.97
N ASP A 6 -13.34 -19.28 8.32
CA ASP A 6 -12.10 -19.62 9.01
C ASP A 6 -11.78 -18.55 10.09
N PRO A 7 -11.16 -18.94 11.23
CA PRO A 7 -10.86 -18.03 12.33
C PRO A 7 -9.85 -16.92 12.01
N LEU A 8 -9.18 -16.98 10.84
CA LEU A 8 -8.25 -15.96 10.33
C LEU A 8 -8.95 -14.99 9.36
N GLY A 9 -10.23 -15.23 9.03
CA GLY A 9 -11.08 -14.37 8.22
C GLY A 9 -10.70 -14.35 6.73
N LEU A 10 -10.11 -15.42 6.18
CA LEU A 10 -9.64 -15.45 4.79
C LEU A 10 -10.74 -15.77 3.78
N LYS A 11 -11.85 -16.40 4.16
CA LYS A 11 -12.96 -16.66 3.22
C LYS A 11 -14.36 -16.62 3.83
N CYS A 12 -14.82 -15.41 4.18
CA CYS A 12 -16.25 -15.12 4.28
C CYS A 12 -16.51 -13.68 3.81
N GLY A 13 -17.06 -13.52 2.60
CA GLY A 13 -17.30 -12.22 1.96
C GLY A 13 -16.10 -11.71 1.15
N GLY A 14 -16.29 -10.56 0.50
CA GLY A 14 -15.21 -9.86 -0.20
C GLY A 14 -14.12 -9.36 0.75
N VAL A 15 -12.95 -9.05 0.20
CA VAL A 15 -11.81 -8.52 0.97
C VAL A 15 -12.19 -7.15 1.50
N ASN A 16 -12.04 -6.90 2.80
CA ASN A 16 -12.19 -5.55 3.37
C ASN A 16 -10.85 -4.81 3.39
N ARG A 17 -10.92 -3.48 3.58
CA ARG A 17 -9.73 -2.60 3.65
C ARG A 17 -8.64 -3.10 4.61
N ARG A 18 -9.01 -3.65 5.76
CA ARG A 18 -8.04 -4.15 6.76
C ARG A 18 -7.32 -5.40 6.25
N GLN A 19 -8.03 -6.33 5.63
CA GLN A 19 -7.45 -7.52 5.03
C GLN A 19 -6.51 -7.14 3.88
N ALA A 20 -6.91 -6.21 3.00
CA ALA A 20 -6.07 -5.74 1.91
C ALA A 20 -4.77 -5.07 2.40
N LEU A 21 -4.84 -4.24 3.44
CA LEU A 21 -3.64 -3.66 4.06
C LEU A 21 -2.75 -4.71 4.73
N ASN A 22 -3.35 -5.71 5.38
CA ASN A 22 -2.60 -6.80 6.00
C ASN A 22 -1.88 -7.68 4.97
N GLU A 23 -2.55 -8.04 3.87
CA GLU A 23 -1.93 -8.81 2.79
C GLU A 23 -0.78 -8.02 2.14
N ALA A 24 -0.96 -6.72 1.90
CA ALA A 24 0.12 -5.87 1.39
C ALA A 24 1.32 -5.84 2.37
N LYS A 25 1.07 -5.77 3.68
CA LYS A 25 2.13 -5.87 4.70
C LYS A 25 2.83 -7.24 4.65
N ASP A 26 2.08 -8.32 4.51
CA ASP A 26 2.64 -9.67 4.42
C ASP A 26 3.56 -9.81 3.19
N LEU A 27 3.13 -9.29 2.02
CA LEU A 27 3.96 -9.25 0.81
C LEU A 27 5.24 -8.41 0.99
N ALA A 28 5.18 -7.34 1.78
CA ALA A 28 6.32 -6.49 2.08
C ALA A 28 7.24 -7.05 3.19
N GLY A 29 6.87 -8.16 3.84
CA GLY A 29 7.59 -8.69 5.01
C GLY A 29 7.46 -7.80 6.25
N ILE A 30 6.37 -7.05 6.38
CA ILE A 30 6.07 -6.16 7.50
C ILE A 30 5.09 -6.85 8.45
N PRO A 31 5.39 -6.98 9.76
CA PRO A 31 4.42 -7.46 10.75
C PRO A 31 3.11 -6.67 10.70
N ARG A 32 1.97 -7.37 10.67
CA ARG A 32 0.63 -6.75 10.61
C ARG A 32 0.40 -5.72 11.74
N SER A 33 0.99 -5.96 12.91
CA SER A 33 0.93 -5.08 14.10
C SER A 33 1.84 -3.84 14.02
N GLN A 34 2.84 -3.83 13.13
CA GLN A 34 3.78 -2.71 13.03
C GLN A 34 3.06 -1.43 12.59
N GLN A 35 3.35 -0.33 13.28
CA GLN A 35 2.92 1.02 12.92
C GLN A 35 3.85 1.63 11.86
N PRO A 36 3.33 2.46 10.95
CA PRO A 36 4.16 3.11 9.92
C PRO A 36 5.16 4.07 10.56
N ASN A 37 6.38 4.11 10.01
CA ASN A 37 7.39 5.11 10.36
C ASN A 37 6.96 6.50 9.89
N ARG A 38 6.27 6.56 8.74
CA ARG A 38 5.77 7.78 8.13
C ARG A 38 4.51 7.46 7.33
N GLN A 39 3.59 8.41 7.26
CA GLN A 39 2.43 8.32 6.37
C GLN A 39 2.13 9.67 5.71
N TRP A 40 1.62 9.62 4.49
CA TRP A 40 1.15 10.82 3.77
C TRP A 40 -0.02 10.50 2.86
N THR A 41 -0.75 11.55 2.48
CA THR A 41 -1.78 11.49 1.45
C THR A 41 -1.20 11.99 0.13
N VAL A 42 -1.52 11.30 -0.97
CA VAL A 42 -1.30 11.81 -2.33
C VAL A 42 -2.64 12.29 -2.86
N GLY A 43 -2.68 13.52 -3.39
CA GLY A 43 -3.89 14.08 -4.01
C GLY A 43 -3.60 15.38 -4.75
N ASN A 44 -4.64 16.06 -5.23
CA ASN A 44 -4.53 17.26 -6.08
C ASN A 44 -5.04 18.56 -5.42
N ASN A 45 -5.06 18.68 -4.09
CA ASN A 45 -5.43 19.93 -3.40
C ASN A 45 -4.23 20.90 -3.39
N PRO A 46 -4.25 22.02 -4.13
CA PRO A 46 -3.11 22.92 -4.22
C PRO A 46 -2.77 23.61 -2.90
N MET A 47 -3.77 23.84 -2.03
CA MET A 47 -3.57 24.48 -0.72
C MET A 47 -2.76 23.61 0.25
N ARG A 48 -2.64 22.31 -0.03
CA ARG A 48 -1.87 21.37 0.79
C ARG A 48 -0.45 21.13 0.27
N ARG A 49 -0.06 21.77 -0.85
CA ARG A 49 1.30 21.68 -1.39
C ARG A 49 2.32 22.09 -0.32
N GLY A 50 3.43 21.36 -0.24
CA GLY A 50 4.49 21.58 0.75
C GLY A 50 4.24 20.99 2.15
N GLN A 51 3.02 20.55 2.48
CA GLN A 51 2.78 19.92 3.78
C GLN A 51 3.55 18.60 3.93
N THR A 52 4.13 18.37 5.11
CA THR A 52 4.98 17.20 5.38
C THR A 52 4.25 15.87 5.13
N ASN A 53 2.94 15.81 5.41
CA ASN A 53 2.08 14.64 5.25
C ASN A 53 1.23 14.67 3.96
N TYR A 54 1.60 15.49 2.97
CA TYR A 54 0.91 15.59 1.69
C TYR A 54 1.89 15.58 0.51
N LYS A 55 1.55 14.87 -0.56
CA LYS A 55 2.21 14.97 -1.85
C LYS A 55 1.17 15.38 -2.89
N TYR A 56 1.41 16.50 -3.54
CA TYR A 56 0.56 16.95 -4.63
C TYR A 56 0.81 16.12 -5.90
N SER A 57 -0.25 15.70 -6.57
CA SER A 57 -0.19 14.98 -7.85
C SER A 57 -1.49 15.22 -8.62
N GLU A 58 -1.39 15.53 -9.92
CA GLU A 58 -2.55 15.54 -10.83
C GLU A 58 -2.95 14.13 -11.29
N ASP A 59 -2.05 13.14 -11.16
CA ASP A 59 -2.32 11.77 -11.59
C ASP A 59 -3.26 11.08 -10.59
N LEU A 60 -4.53 10.97 -10.95
CA LEU A 60 -5.57 10.33 -10.13
C LEU A 60 -5.20 8.89 -9.73
N GLY A 61 -4.51 8.16 -10.61
CA GLY A 61 -4.03 6.80 -10.32
C GLY A 61 -3.01 6.73 -9.18
N SER A 62 -2.38 7.85 -8.83
CA SER A 62 -1.46 7.93 -7.69
C SER A 62 -2.13 8.30 -6.37
N HIS A 63 -3.38 8.78 -6.41
CA HIS A 63 -4.07 9.34 -5.25
C HIS A 63 -4.39 8.28 -4.21
N GLY A 64 -4.37 8.69 -2.93
CA GLY A 64 -4.71 7.83 -1.81
C GLY A 64 -3.75 7.99 -0.63
N ARG A 65 -3.50 6.91 0.11
CA ARG A 65 -2.73 6.92 1.36
C ARG A 65 -1.51 6.03 1.27
N TYR A 66 -0.39 6.54 1.75
CA TYR A 66 0.91 5.88 1.68
C TYR A 66 1.45 5.72 3.08
N TYR A 67 1.98 4.54 3.36
CA TYR A 67 2.47 4.13 4.67
C TYR A 67 3.87 3.54 4.51
N GLU A 68 4.88 4.24 4.99
CA GLU A 68 6.27 3.79 4.97
C GLU A 68 6.58 2.99 6.24
N TYR A 69 7.30 1.89 6.05
CA TYR A 69 7.72 0.95 7.10
C TYR A 69 9.21 0.63 6.95
N THR A 70 9.80 0.09 8.00
CA THR A 70 11.12 -0.53 7.99
C THR A 70 10.97 -2.01 8.32
N ASP A 71 11.47 -2.88 7.45
CA ASP A 71 11.47 -4.33 7.68
C ASP A 71 12.56 -4.77 8.68
N ALA A 72 12.57 -6.05 9.06
CA ALA A 72 13.50 -6.58 10.04
C ALA A 72 14.99 -6.47 9.63
N ARG A 73 15.30 -6.19 8.35
CA ARG A 73 16.66 -6.00 7.84
C ARG A 73 17.07 -4.52 7.82
N GLY A 74 16.19 -3.64 8.30
CA GLY A 74 16.37 -2.19 8.24
C GLY A 74 16.04 -1.59 6.87
N HIS A 75 15.41 -2.34 5.96
CA HIS A 75 15.07 -1.83 4.63
C HIS A 75 13.70 -1.17 4.64
N LYS A 76 13.59 -0.04 3.94
CA LYS A 76 12.32 0.67 3.81
C LYS A 76 11.37 -0.07 2.86
N ARG A 77 10.10 -0.09 3.23
CA ARG A 77 8.96 -0.60 2.44
C ARG A 77 7.86 0.45 2.42
N VAL A 78 7.00 0.41 1.41
CA VAL A 78 5.80 1.25 1.37
C VAL A 78 4.57 0.40 1.09
N ILE A 79 3.50 0.63 1.83
CA ILE A 79 2.17 0.14 1.50
C ILE A 79 1.37 1.31 0.96
N VAL A 80 0.78 1.12 -0.21
CA VAL A 80 0.01 2.14 -0.90
C VAL A 80 -1.45 1.69 -0.95
N GLU A 81 -2.35 2.59 -0.62
CA GLU A 81 -3.78 2.46 -0.80
C GLU A 81 -4.22 3.49 -1.84
N HIS A 82 -4.80 3.02 -2.94
CA HIS A 82 -5.41 3.85 -3.95
C HIS A 82 -6.93 3.82 -3.81
N THR A 83 -7.55 5.00 -3.75
CA THR A 83 -9.01 5.15 -3.51
C THR A 83 -9.75 5.80 -4.67
N ALA A 84 -9.04 6.31 -5.67
CA ALA A 84 -9.62 7.10 -6.77
C ALA A 84 -8.91 6.83 -8.11
N ASP A 85 -8.31 5.64 -8.27
CA ASP A 85 -7.63 5.28 -9.52
C ASP A 85 -8.67 4.96 -10.61
N PRO A 86 -8.80 5.79 -11.67
CA PRO A 86 -9.77 5.54 -12.74
C PRO A 86 -9.41 4.34 -13.62
N ARG A 87 -8.20 3.78 -13.48
CA ARG A 87 -7.71 2.63 -14.23
C ARG A 87 -7.99 1.31 -13.51
N ALA A 88 -8.52 1.37 -12.28
CA ALA A 88 -8.78 0.23 -11.43
C ALA A 88 -10.29 0.01 -11.26
N PRO A 89 -10.77 -1.25 -11.14
CA PRO A 89 -12.19 -1.55 -10.92
C PRO A 89 -12.71 -1.10 -9.53
N GLY A 90 -11.82 -0.78 -8.60
CA GLY A 90 -12.18 -0.38 -7.25
C GLY A 90 -10.97 0.04 -6.43
N PRO A 91 -11.19 0.41 -5.15
CA PRO A 91 -10.10 0.76 -4.27
C PRO A 91 -9.23 -0.48 -4.01
N HIS A 92 -7.94 -0.27 -3.88
CA HIS A 92 -6.99 -1.35 -3.76
C HIS A 92 -5.75 -0.93 -3.01
N THR A 93 -5.05 -1.91 -2.47
CA THR A 93 -3.73 -1.73 -1.88
C THR A 93 -2.69 -2.47 -2.70
N HIS A 94 -1.42 -2.10 -2.52
CA HIS A 94 -0.30 -2.92 -2.94
C HIS A 94 0.96 -2.57 -2.14
N ALA A 95 1.96 -3.45 -2.21
CA ALA A 95 3.25 -3.29 -1.58
C ALA A 95 4.30 -2.76 -2.56
N GLY A 96 5.16 -1.90 -2.06
CA GLY A 96 6.27 -1.29 -2.79
C GLY A 96 7.61 -1.46 -2.06
N GLN A 97 8.66 -1.54 -2.87
CA GLN A 97 10.05 -1.59 -2.42
C GLN A 97 10.92 -0.58 -3.19
N PRO A 98 12.13 -0.29 -2.71
CA PRO A 98 13.08 0.54 -3.44
C PRO A 98 13.39 -0.05 -4.82
N LYS A 99 13.68 0.80 -5.79
CA LYS A 99 14.07 0.36 -7.14
C LYS A 99 15.40 -0.42 -7.09
N PRO A 100 15.64 -1.38 -8.01
CA PRO A 100 16.94 -2.03 -8.12
C PRO A 100 18.07 -0.99 -8.26
N GLY A 101 19.16 -1.18 -7.52
CA GLY A 101 20.31 -0.27 -7.49
C GLY A 101 20.19 0.91 -6.54
N ALA A 102 19.01 1.18 -5.95
CA ALA A 102 18.87 2.18 -4.91
C ALA A 102 19.21 1.60 -3.52
N ASP A 103 19.73 2.43 -2.61
CA ASP A 103 19.94 2.01 -1.23
C ASP A 103 18.59 1.87 -0.49
N PRO A 104 18.23 0.66 -0.06
CA PRO A 104 16.94 0.43 0.56
C PRO A 104 16.80 1.05 1.96
N ARG A 105 17.89 1.48 2.61
CA ARG A 105 17.84 2.08 3.95
C ARG A 105 17.52 3.57 3.92
N THR A 106 17.85 4.24 2.81
CA THR A 106 17.76 5.71 2.68
C THR A 106 16.73 6.16 1.64
N TYR A 107 16.10 5.24 0.91
CA TYR A 107 15.09 5.54 -0.12
C TYR A 107 13.96 6.46 0.37
N ASP A 108 13.56 7.46 -0.42
CA ASP A 108 12.45 8.36 -0.10
C ASP A 108 11.23 8.07 -1.00
N PHE A 109 10.35 7.18 -0.52
CA PHE A 109 9.12 6.83 -1.24
C PHE A 109 8.16 8.01 -1.46
N LYS A 110 8.32 9.12 -0.71
CA LYS A 110 7.50 10.31 -0.98
C LYS A 110 7.95 10.99 -2.25
N ASN A 111 9.24 11.01 -2.59
CA ASN A 111 9.73 11.73 -3.77
C ASN A 111 10.03 10.78 -4.94
N ASP A 112 10.48 9.56 -4.65
CA ASP A 112 10.90 8.58 -5.64
C ASP A 112 9.86 7.49 -5.90
N ARG A 113 9.87 6.95 -7.12
CA ARG A 113 8.92 5.92 -7.54
C ARG A 113 9.36 4.53 -7.11
N TYR A 114 8.57 3.90 -6.24
CA TYR A 114 8.78 2.51 -5.81
C TYR A 114 8.69 1.49 -6.95
N GLN A 115 9.34 0.33 -6.73
CA GLN A 115 9.10 -0.92 -7.45
C GLN A 115 7.95 -1.67 -6.78
N LYS A 116 6.97 -2.12 -7.56
CA LYS A 116 5.84 -2.92 -7.06
C LYS A 116 6.33 -4.31 -6.63
N ILE A 117 5.77 -4.85 -5.55
CA ILE A 117 5.99 -6.24 -5.12
C ILE A 117 4.77 -7.04 -5.56
N ASN A 118 4.96 -7.94 -6.52
CA ASN A 118 3.88 -8.85 -6.95
C ASN A 118 3.72 -9.97 -5.93
N ASN A 119 2.47 -10.40 -5.71
CA ASN A 119 2.17 -11.65 -5.07
C ASN A 119 2.67 -12.80 -5.97
N PRO A 120 3.57 -13.67 -5.48
CA PRO A 120 4.16 -14.73 -6.30
C PRO A 120 3.12 -15.77 -6.77
N SER A 121 1.98 -15.89 -6.08
CA SER A 121 0.93 -16.85 -6.44
C SER A 121 0.04 -16.38 -7.59
N THR A 122 -0.13 -15.06 -7.77
CA THR A 122 -1.02 -14.48 -8.78
C THR A 122 -0.27 -13.71 -9.87
N ASN A 123 1.01 -13.39 -9.63
CA ASN A 123 1.80 -12.46 -10.42
C ASN A 123 1.16 -11.06 -10.58
N ASP A 124 0.30 -10.68 -9.64
CA ASP A 124 -0.30 -9.36 -9.53
C ASP A 124 0.04 -8.74 -8.17
N HIS A 125 0.05 -7.42 -8.09
CA HIS A 125 0.31 -6.67 -6.86
C HIS A 125 -0.95 -6.00 -6.31
N HIS A 126 -2.01 -5.86 -7.11
CA HIS A 126 -3.25 -5.23 -6.66
C HIS A 126 -4.01 -6.15 -5.70
N ILE A 127 -4.38 -5.61 -4.55
CA ILE A 127 -5.25 -6.27 -3.58
C ILE A 127 -6.50 -5.40 -3.44
N TYR A 128 -7.52 -5.72 -4.24
CA TYR A 128 -8.80 -5.02 -4.24
C TYR A 128 -9.58 -5.29 -2.96
N TYR A 129 -10.37 -4.32 -2.54
CA TYR A 129 -11.29 -4.49 -1.42
C TYR A 129 -12.62 -3.77 -1.63
N ASP A 130 -13.62 -4.23 -0.91
CA ASP A 130 -14.96 -3.66 -0.89
C ASP A 130 -15.11 -2.65 0.26
N TYR A 131 -16.06 -1.72 0.10
CA TYR A 131 -16.46 -0.75 1.11
C TYR A 131 -17.39 -1.34 2.16
#